data_AF-A0A416HJG4-F1
#
_entry.id   AF-A0A416HJG4-F1
#
_cell.length_a   1.000
_cell.length_b   1.000
_cell.length_c   1.000
_cell.angle_alpha   90.00
_cell.angle_beta   90.00
_cell.angle_gamma   90.00
#
_symmetry.space_group_name_H-M   'P 1'
#
loop_
_entity.id
_entity.type
_entity.pdbx_description
1 polymer ?
#
loop_
_entity_poly.entity_id
_entity_poly.type
_entity_poly.pdbx_seq_one_letter_code
_entity_poly.pdbx_strand_id
1 'polypeptide(L)' 'MNLLRNSKAERTTGKKVKIDAEYYSNLQCKEYLLEAVAKVVVDESDDASKVTRIAAILQIQIPPEFEEG' A
#
# COMPACT_ATOMS: atom_id res chain seq x y z
N MET A 1 -18.19 9.56 -54.62
CA MET A 1 -16.85 9.92 -54.12
C MET A 1 -16.56 9.09 -52.88
N ASN A 2 -15.72 8.06 -52.99
CA ASN A 2 -15.35 7.18 -51.87
C ASN A 2 -14.24 7.84 -51.05
N LEU A 3 -14.55 8.23 -49.80
CA LEU A 3 -13.58 8.67 -48.80
C LEU A 3 -13.62 7.73 -47.59
N LEU A 4 -13.34 6.45 -47.83
CA LEU A 4 -12.97 5.49 -46.79
C LEU A 4 -11.50 5.11 -47.01
N ARG A 5 -10.61 6.06 -46.78
CA ARG A 5 -9.18 5.81 -46.70
C ARG A 5 -8.68 6.34 -45.36
N ASN A 6 -8.12 5.43 -44.59
CA ASN A 6 -7.28 5.66 -43.43
C ASN A 6 -7.91 6.40 -42.25
N SER A 7 -8.55 5.63 -41.39
CA SER A 7 -8.15 5.72 -39.98
C SER A 7 -7.92 4.31 -39.46
N LYS A 8 -6.75 3.75 -39.79
CA LYS A 8 -6.05 2.89 -38.83
C LYS A 8 -5.67 3.83 -37.67
N ALA A 9 -6.67 4.29 -36.91
CA ALA A 9 -6.45 4.67 -35.54
C ALA A 9 -6.04 3.35 -34.89
N GLU A 10 -4.73 3.12 -34.87
CA GLU A 10 -4.09 2.21 -33.96
C GLU A 10 -4.78 2.45 -32.62
N ARG A 11 -5.69 1.53 -32.25
CA ARG A 11 -6.02 1.35 -30.85
C ARG A 11 -4.66 1.10 -30.23
N THR A 12 -4.11 2.13 -29.62
CA THR A 12 -2.91 2.04 -28.80
C THR A 12 -3.29 1.03 -27.73
N THR A 13 -2.99 -0.23 -28.05
CA THR A 13 -3.12 -1.38 -27.18
C THR A 13 -2.58 -0.92 -25.85
N GLY A 14 -3.49 -0.86 -24.86
CA GLY A 14 -3.27 -0.23 -23.57
C GLY A 14 -1.86 -0.50 -23.12
N LYS A 15 -1.11 0.60 -22.91
CA LYS A 15 0.27 0.56 -22.44
C LYS A 15 0.28 -0.36 -21.23
N LYS A 16 0.74 -1.61 -21.42
CA LYS A 16 0.85 -2.59 -20.34
C LYS A 16 1.94 -2.03 -19.44
N VAL A 17 1.53 -1.26 -18.44
CA VAL A 17 2.43 -0.81 -17.38
C VAL A 17 3.00 -2.10 -16.80
N LYS A 18 4.33 -2.22 -16.81
CA LYS A 18 4.99 -3.31 -16.13
C LYS A 18 4.68 -3.13 -14.64
N ILE A 19 3.71 -3.89 -14.18
CA ILE A 19 3.31 -3.95 -12.79
C ILE A 19 4.48 -4.61 -12.06
N ASP A 20 5.17 -3.83 -11.24
CA ASP A 20 6.23 -4.32 -10.38
C ASP A 20 5.59 -5.03 -9.18
N ALA A 21 5.92 -6.31 -8.97
CA ALA A 21 5.41 -7.08 -7.84
C ALA A 21 5.87 -6.49 -6.50
N GLU A 22 7.03 -5.83 -6.47
CA GLU A 22 7.53 -5.13 -5.29
C GLU A 22 6.64 -3.92 -4.95
N TYR A 23 6.17 -3.20 -5.97
CA TYR A 23 5.28 -2.05 -5.79
C TYR A 23 3.94 -2.45 -5.15
N TYR A 24 3.32 -3.56 -5.61
CA TYR A 24 2.07 -4.05 -5.02
C TYR A 24 2.27 -4.61 -3.61
N SER A 25 3.40 -5.28 -3.36
CA SER A 25 3.75 -5.75 -2.02
C SER A 25 3.92 -4.57 -1.06
N ASN A 26 4.62 -3.51 -1.49
CA ASN A 26 4.81 -2.29 -0.69
C ASN A 26 3.49 -1.56 -0.43
N LEU A 27 2.62 -1.46 -1.45
CA LEU A 27 1.31 -0.85 -1.31
C LEU A 27 0.43 -1.62 -0.32
N GLN A 28 0.39 -2.95 -0.43
CA GLN A 28 -0.33 -3.81 0.51
C GLN A 28 0.19 -3.64 1.94
N CYS A 29 1.51 -3.60 2.14
CA CYS A 29 2.09 -3.36 3.46
C CYS A 29 1.64 -2.01 4.06
N LYS A 30 1.55 -0.96 3.23
CA LYS A 30 1.06 0.36 3.66
C LYS A 30 -0.42 0.34 4.02
N GLU A 31 -1.24 -0.36 3.24
CA GLU A 31 -2.67 -0.51 3.50
C GLU A 31 -2.92 -1.25 4.83
N TYR A 32 -2.20 -2.35 5.08
CA TYR A 32 -2.29 -3.08 6.35
C TYR A 32 -1.83 -2.23 7.54
N LEU A 33 -0.77 -1.44 7.38
CA LEU A 33 -0.31 -0.53 8.44
C LEU A 33 -1.39 0.51 8.78
N LEU A 34 -2.02 1.12 7.77
CA LEU A 34 -3.10 2.08 7.99
C LEU A 34 -4.29 1.44 8.71
N GLU A 35 -4.68 0.21 8.34
CA GLU A 35 -5.74 -0.53 9.02
C GLU A 35 -5.39 -0.82 10.48
N ALA A 36 -4.16 -1.26 10.76
CA ALA A 36 -3.69 -1.52 12.11
C ALA A 36 -3.67 -0.25 12.97
N VAL A 37 -3.19 0.88 12.41
CA VAL A 37 -3.21 2.18 13.09
C VAL A 37 -4.65 2.62 13.38
N ALA A 38 -5.57 2.49 12.42
CA ALA A 38 -6.97 2.86 12.61
C ALA A 38 -7.66 2.07 13.73
N LYS A 39 -7.27 0.81 13.95
CA LYS A 39 -7.77 -0.02 15.07
C LYS A 39 -7.27 0.44 16.44
N VAL A 40 -6.13 1.15 16.49
CA VAL A 40 -5.43 1.49 17.73
C VAL A 40 -5.47 3.01 18.03
N VAL A 41 -5.76 3.86 17.04
CA VAL A 41 -5.74 5.33 17.23
C VAL A 41 -6.78 5.85 18.23
N VAL A 42 -7.89 5.12 18.40
CA VAL A 42 -8.96 5.46 19.36
C VAL A 42 -8.66 4.98 20.78
N ASP A 43 -7.56 4.26 20.97
CA ASP A 43 -7.08 3.82 22.28
C ASP A 43 -6.53 5.03 23.07
N GLU A 44 -6.87 5.13 24.34
CA GLU A 44 -6.36 6.18 25.23
C GLU A 44 -5.00 5.82 25.86
N SER A 45 -4.47 4.63 25.56
CA SER A 45 -3.13 4.19 25.97
C SER A 45 -2.02 5.11 25.42
N ASP A 46 -0.84 5.06 26.03
CA ASP A 46 0.35 5.76 25.59
C ASP A 46 0.82 5.27 24.21
N ASP A 47 1.68 6.08 23.57
CA ASP A 47 2.15 5.82 22.21
C ASP A 47 2.99 4.53 22.12
N ALA A 48 3.77 4.18 23.15
CA ALA A 48 4.55 2.95 23.14
C ALA A 48 3.63 1.71 23.15
N SER A 49 2.62 1.70 24.04
CA SER A 49 1.59 0.65 24.07
C SER A 49 0.85 0.52 22.73
N LYS A 50 0.57 1.63 22.07
CA LYS A 50 -0.07 1.65 20.73
C LYS A 50 0.84 1.04 19.66
N VAL A 51 2.13 1.38 19.66
CA VAL A 51 3.12 0.82 18.73
C VAL A 51 3.26 -0.69 18.96
N THR A 52 3.32 -1.16 20.21
CA THR A 52 3.32 -2.60 20.54
C THR A 52 2.09 -3.32 20.00
N ARG A 53 0.90 -2.71 20.14
CA ARG A 53 -0.35 -3.27 19.59
C ARG A 53 -0.34 -3.33 18.07
N ILE A 54 0.11 -2.27 17.38
CA ILE A 54 0.23 -2.25 15.91
C ILE A 54 1.17 -3.36 15.44
N ALA A 55 2.32 -3.52 16.10
CA ALA A 55 3.27 -4.57 15.75
C ALA A 55 2.69 -5.98 15.95
N ALA A 56 1.92 -6.19 17.02
CA ALA A 56 1.21 -7.45 17.25
C ALA A 56 0.15 -7.74 16.18
N ILE A 57 -0.62 -6.73 15.75
CA ILE A 57 -1.61 -6.86 14.67
C ILE A 57 -0.94 -7.25 13.34
N LEU A 58 0.19 -6.62 13.02
CA LEU A 58 0.95 -6.87 11.80
C LEU A 58 1.88 -8.09 11.88
N GLN A 59 1.99 -8.71 13.07
CA GLN A 59 2.90 -9.83 13.35
C GLN A 59 4.37 -9.50 13.01
N ILE A 60 4.80 -8.28 13.30
CA ILE A 60 6.17 -7.81 13.07
C ILE A 60 6.93 -7.65 14.39
N GLN A 61 8.25 -7.79 14.32
CA GLN A 61 9.13 -7.45 15.43
C GLN A 61 9.39 -5.95 15.40
N ILE A 62 9.20 -5.29 16.55
CA ILE A 62 9.62 -3.90 16.72
C ILE A 62 11.14 -3.91 16.82
N PRO A 63 11.85 -3.10 16.01
CA PRO A 63 13.29 -2.98 16.17
C PRO A 63 13.61 -2.44 17.57
N PRO A 64 14.69 -2.90 18.22
CA PRO A 64 15.03 -2.54 19.60
C PRO A 64 15.23 -1.03 19.80
N GLU A 65 15.53 -0.29 18.73
CA GLU A 65 15.64 1.18 18.72
C GLU A 65 14.32 1.91 19.07
N PHE A 66 13.19 1.21 19.07
CA PHE A 66 11.87 1.76 19.35
C PHE A 66 11.26 1.26 20.68
N GLU A 67 12.01 0.53 21.51
CA GLU A 67 11.53 0.06 22.83
C GLU A 67 11.73 1.07 23.98
N GLU A 68 12.51 2.14 23.79
CA GLU A 68 12.83 3.13 24.84
C GLU A 68 12.07 4.48 24.71
N GLY A 69 10.80 4.44 24.32
CA GLY A 69 9.93 5.63 24.18
C GLY A 69 9.11 5.94 25.43
#